data_AF-A0A0B5D6W2-F1
#
_entry.id   AF-A0A0B5D6W2-F1
#
_cell.length_a   1.000
_cell.length_b   1.000
_cell.length_c   1.000
_cell.angle_alpha   90.00
_cell.angle_beta   90.00
_cell.angle_gamma   90.00
#
_symmetry.space_group_name_H-M   'P 1'
#
loop_
_entity.id
_entity.type
_entity.pdbx_description
1 polymer ?
#
loop_
_entity_poly.entity_id
_entity_poly.type
_entity_poly.pdbx_seq_one_letter_code
_entity_poly.pdbx_strand_id
1 'polypeptide(L)'
;MVFHRFLSGEAGTKISISVNDVDLEPWDPFCRDEAAAETLDVDEFEIEHGEVSDTVTLRRYLLPPREDFSSREAFEQASGPEKWNRQQGLYIYRANRLVQWGGWAGIRTIDEHTKSARASLDFGTKLDEAFNINVAKMRVNLPGQLRKMMTRPINELCIAADAAYRRSSPRIVTEISEAPKKPFALGGDESGAAIGLALRTAAARTGNFEALEAISSLIRSEMPELARHLGFD
;
A
#
# COMPACT_ATOMS: atom_id res chain seq x y z
N MET A 1 -1.07 19.14 5.53
CA MET A 1 -0.23 17.96 5.82
C MET A 1 0.91 18.25 6.80
N VAL A 2 1.98 19.01 6.45
CA VAL A 2 3.18 19.10 7.34
C VAL A 2 2.89 19.55 8.78
N PHE A 3 1.99 20.51 8.96
CA PHE A 3 1.59 21.05 10.27
C PHE A 3 0.24 20.53 10.75
N HIS A 4 -0.24 19.39 10.22
CA HIS A 4 -1.61 18.91 10.49
C HIS A 4 -1.89 18.71 11.98
N ARG A 5 -0.92 18.20 12.76
CA ARG A 5 -1.06 18.04 14.21
C ARG A 5 -1.20 19.36 14.98
N PHE A 6 -0.62 20.44 14.48
CA PHE A 6 -0.77 21.77 15.09
C PHE A 6 -2.11 22.40 14.71
N LEU A 7 -2.54 22.20 13.46
CA LEU A 7 -3.85 22.64 12.98
C LEU A 7 -5.01 21.90 13.66
N SER A 8 -4.84 20.61 13.98
CA SER A 8 -5.85 19.82 14.71
C SER A 8 -5.83 20.07 16.22
N GLY A 9 -4.72 20.58 16.77
CA GLY A 9 -4.49 20.69 18.22
C GLY A 9 -3.92 19.42 18.86
N GLU A 10 -3.62 18.37 18.09
CA GLU A 10 -2.95 17.15 18.59
C GLU A 10 -1.56 17.46 19.19
N ALA A 11 -0.86 18.45 18.64
CA ALA A 11 0.46 18.87 19.12
C ALA A 11 0.42 19.84 20.32
N GLY A 12 -0.75 20.08 20.93
CA GLY A 12 -0.96 21.03 22.02
C GLY A 12 -1.84 22.21 21.59
N THR A 13 -1.33 23.45 21.70
CA THR A 13 -2.12 24.63 21.33
C THR A 13 -2.48 24.60 19.85
N LYS A 14 -3.79 24.54 19.56
CA LYS A 14 -4.32 24.63 18.20
C LYS A 14 -3.94 25.97 17.58
N ILE A 15 -3.36 25.93 16.38
CA ILE A 15 -3.05 27.12 15.58
C ILE A 15 -3.95 27.18 14.35
N SER A 16 -4.17 28.39 13.82
CA SER A 16 -4.74 28.59 12.49
C SER A 16 -3.67 29.13 11.55
N ILE A 17 -3.69 28.67 10.30
CA ILE A 17 -2.81 29.16 9.23
C ILE A 17 -3.73 29.47 8.04
N SER A 18 -3.64 30.68 7.51
CA SER A 18 -4.37 31.08 6.29
C SER A 18 -3.40 31.39 5.16
N VAL A 19 -3.82 31.13 3.92
CA VAL A 19 -3.10 31.48 2.69
C VAL A 19 -4.08 32.18 1.77
N ASN A 20 -3.81 33.45 1.42
CA ASN A 20 -4.73 34.29 0.66
C ASN A 20 -6.15 34.31 1.27
N ASP A 21 -6.22 34.52 2.59
CA ASP A 21 -7.46 34.54 3.38
C ASP A 21 -8.28 33.23 3.36
N VAL A 22 -7.68 32.13 2.90
CA VAL A 22 -8.26 30.78 3.00
C VAL A 22 -7.59 30.04 4.14
N ASP A 23 -8.38 29.67 5.14
CA ASP A 23 -7.90 28.86 6.27
C ASP A 23 -7.54 27.45 5.81
N LEU A 24 -6.42 26.94 6.31
CA LEU A 24 -5.95 25.59 6.03
C LEU A 24 -6.57 24.58 6.99
N GLU A 25 -7.28 23.60 6.43
CA GLU A 25 -7.76 22.44 7.18
C GLU A 25 -6.62 21.45 7.50
N PRO A 26 -6.62 20.82 8.69
CA PRO A 26 -5.72 19.73 8.99
C PRO A 26 -6.00 18.56 8.04
N TRP A 27 -4.92 17.92 7.57
CA TRP A 27 -5.01 16.69 6.79
C TRP A 27 -4.32 15.58 7.56
N ASP A 28 -5.10 14.69 8.16
CA ASP A 28 -4.61 13.54 8.93
C ASP A 28 -4.25 12.38 7.99
N PRO A 29 -2.96 12.01 7.86
CA PRO A 29 -2.57 10.88 7.04
C PRO A 29 -3.06 9.53 7.57
N PHE A 30 -3.55 9.43 8.80
CA PHE A 30 -3.89 8.15 9.41
C PHE A 30 -5.38 7.82 9.35
N CYS A 31 -6.20 8.75 8.84
CA CYS A 31 -7.65 8.59 8.67
C CYS A 31 -8.33 8.08 9.95
N ARG A 32 -7.92 8.59 11.12
CA ARG A 32 -8.42 8.14 12.44
C ARG A 32 -9.92 8.37 12.63
N ASP A 33 -10.50 9.26 11.84
CA ASP A 33 -11.94 9.56 11.85
C ASP A 33 -12.76 8.58 11.00
N GLU A 34 -12.12 7.71 10.20
CA GLU A 34 -12.81 6.66 9.44
C GLU A 34 -13.13 5.47 10.33
N ALA A 35 -14.39 5.02 10.34
CA ALA A 35 -14.87 3.98 11.26
C ALA A 35 -14.16 2.63 11.11
N ALA A 36 -13.71 2.30 9.89
CA ALA A 36 -13.00 1.07 9.58
C ALA A 36 -11.46 1.20 9.65
N ALA A 37 -10.93 2.35 10.11
CA ALA A 37 -9.50 2.49 10.33
C ALA A 37 -9.08 1.72 11.58
N GLU A 38 -8.02 0.91 11.45
CA GLU A 38 -7.50 0.11 12.56
C GLU A 38 -6.16 0.68 13.03
N THR A 39 -5.95 0.69 14.35
CA THR A 39 -4.66 1.01 14.97
C THR A 39 -4.09 -0.25 15.59
N LEU A 40 -2.83 -0.57 15.26
CA LEU A 40 -2.09 -1.68 15.85
C LEU A 40 -1.32 -1.22 17.10
N ASP A 41 -0.76 -2.19 17.85
CA ASP A 41 0.01 -1.92 19.05
C ASP A 41 1.13 -0.90 18.83
N VAL A 42 1.35 -0.06 19.85
CA VAL A 42 2.41 0.94 19.88
C VAL A 42 3.73 0.27 20.23
N ASP A 43 4.77 0.54 19.45
CA ASP A 43 6.13 0.11 19.75
C ASP A 43 6.96 1.32 20.20
N GLU A 44 7.71 1.16 21.29
CA GLU A 44 8.66 2.16 21.78
C GLU A 44 10.09 1.60 21.70
N PHE A 45 11.00 2.43 21.21
CA PHE A 45 12.40 2.08 21.02
C PHE A 45 13.29 3.10 21.73
N GLU A 46 14.13 2.62 22.62
CA GLU A 46 15.18 3.46 23.21
C GLU A 46 16.34 3.60 22.21
N ILE A 47 16.72 4.85 21.93
CA ILE A 47 17.80 5.19 21.00
C ILE A 47 18.89 5.94 21.75
N GLU A 48 20.08 5.35 21.74
CA GLU A 48 21.29 5.94 22.29
C GLU A 48 22.17 6.53 21.18
N HIS A 49 22.65 7.75 21.39
CA HIS A 49 23.62 8.41 20.52
C HIS A 49 24.56 9.30 21.33
N GLY A 50 25.82 8.88 21.49
CA GLY A 50 26.76 9.55 22.38
C GLY A 50 26.28 9.46 23.84
N GLU A 51 26.12 10.61 24.49
CA GLU A 51 25.61 10.71 25.87
C GLU A 51 24.08 10.90 25.94
N VAL A 52 23.39 10.94 24.79
CA VAL A 52 21.95 11.16 24.72
C VAL A 52 21.23 9.81 24.58
N SER A 53 20.25 9.56 25.46
CA SER A 53 19.23 8.53 25.28
C SER A 53 17.85 9.20 25.26
N ASP A 54 17.01 8.81 24.30
CA ASP A 54 15.61 9.23 24.25
C ASP A 54 14.76 8.14 23.54
N THR A 55 13.44 8.24 23.70
CA THR A 55 12.50 7.25 23.14
C THR A 55 11.97 7.68 21.79
N VAL A 56 11.88 6.71 20.88
CA VAL A 56 11.20 6.82 19.59
C VAL A 56 9.94 5.96 19.63
N THR A 57 8.79 6.55 19.27
CA THR A 57 7.51 5.83 19.27
C THR A 57 7.05 5.55 17.84
N LEU A 58 6.70 4.30 17.55
CA LEU A 58 6.09 3.86 16.30
C LEU A 58 4.61 3.54 16.53
N ARG A 59 3.72 4.20 15.78
CA ARG A 59 2.28 3.87 15.76
C ARG A 59 1.91 3.40 14.36
N ARG A 60 1.12 2.34 14.28
CA ARG A 60 0.83 1.64 13.02
C ARG A 60 -0.67 1.73 12.74
N TYR A 61 -1.01 2.13 11.53
CA TYR A 61 -2.37 2.40 11.09
C TYR A 61 -2.66 1.63 9.82
N LEU A 62 -3.72 0.83 9.86
CA LEU A 62 -4.29 0.20 8.69
C LEU A 62 -5.52 1.01 8.26
N LEU A 63 -5.40 1.71 7.14
CA LEU A 63 -6.48 2.53 6.61
C LEU A 63 -7.53 1.63 5.93
N PRO A 64 -8.82 2.03 5.92
CA PRO A 64 -9.84 1.27 5.25
C PRO A 64 -9.57 1.12 3.74
N PRO A 65 -9.99 0.01 3.12
CA PRO A 65 -10.11 -0.07 1.66
C PRO A 65 -11.21 0.88 1.15
N ARG A 66 -11.32 1.04 -0.17
CA ARG A 66 -12.16 2.07 -0.79
C ARG A 66 -13.65 1.90 -0.46
N GLU A 67 -14.11 0.67 -0.42
CA GLU A 67 -15.49 0.29 -0.15
C GLU A 67 -15.92 0.52 1.31
N ASP A 68 -14.95 0.56 2.22
CA ASP A 68 -15.19 0.73 3.66
C ASP A 68 -14.92 2.17 4.12
N PHE A 69 -14.59 3.06 3.19
CA PHE A 69 -14.46 4.49 3.45
C PHE A 69 -15.84 5.15 3.56
N SER A 70 -15.94 6.17 4.40
CA SER A 70 -17.16 6.97 4.61
C SER A 70 -17.79 7.50 3.32
N SER A 71 -16.95 7.84 2.33
CA SER A 71 -17.37 8.27 1.00
C SER A 71 -16.23 8.14 -0.01
N ARG A 72 -16.56 8.15 -1.31
CA ARG A 72 -15.56 8.20 -2.38
C ARG A 72 -14.71 9.47 -2.28
N GLU A 73 -15.33 10.59 -1.95
CA GLU A 73 -14.68 11.89 -1.82
C GLU A 73 -13.67 11.87 -0.67
N ALA A 74 -14.05 11.31 0.48
CA ALA A 74 -13.14 11.12 1.62
C ALA A 74 -11.96 10.21 1.25
N PHE A 75 -12.20 9.11 0.54
CA PHE A 75 -11.15 8.22 0.05
C PHE A 75 -10.17 8.93 -0.89
N GLU A 76 -10.66 9.77 -1.80
CA GLU A 76 -9.80 10.55 -2.71
C GLU A 76 -9.01 11.63 -1.97
N GLN A 77 -9.60 12.28 -0.96
CA GLN A 77 -8.90 13.24 -0.11
C GLN A 77 -7.81 12.55 0.75
N ALA A 78 -8.10 11.37 1.30
CA ALA A 78 -7.17 10.55 2.07
C ALA A 78 -5.98 10.04 1.23
N SER A 79 -6.15 9.96 -0.09
CA SER A 79 -5.07 9.59 -1.03
C SER A 79 -3.90 10.57 -1.03
N GLY A 80 -4.10 11.81 -0.57
CA GLY A 80 -3.07 12.84 -0.43
C GLY A 80 -2.40 13.26 -1.76
N PRO A 81 -1.37 14.12 -1.70
CA PRO A 81 -0.73 14.70 -2.88
C PRO A 81 -0.11 13.68 -3.85
N GLU A 82 0.42 12.57 -3.34
CA GLU A 82 1.12 11.56 -4.15
C GLU A 82 0.26 10.32 -4.47
N LYS A 83 -1.04 10.34 -4.16
CA LYS A 83 -1.97 9.20 -4.26
C LYS A 83 -1.60 8.02 -3.36
N TRP A 84 -2.55 7.09 -3.20
CA TRP A 84 -2.51 5.99 -2.24
C TRP A 84 -1.20 5.22 -2.20
N ASN A 85 -0.72 4.74 -3.36
CA ASN A 85 0.41 3.82 -3.39
C ASN A 85 1.72 4.48 -2.91
N ARG A 86 1.98 5.75 -3.26
CA ARG A 86 3.17 6.48 -2.79
C ARG A 86 3.03 7.05 -1.39
N GLN A 87 1.81 7.13 -0.86
CA GLN A 87 1.53 7.59 0.49
C GLN A 87 1.56 6.49 1.55
N GLN A 88 1.77 5.23 1.15
CA GLN A 88 2.04 4.15 2.09
C GLN A 88 3.38 4.38 2.79
N GLY A 89 3.52 3.88 4.02
CA GLY A 89 4.80 3.87 4.70
C GLY A 89 4.89 4.76 5.93
N LEU A 90 6.11 5.20 6.21
CA LEU A 90 6.49 5.94 7.40
C LEU A 90 6.20 7.43 7.23
N TYR A 91 5.55 8.00 8.23
CA TYR A 91 5.36 9.42 8.46
C TYR A 91 6.19 9.79 9.67
N ILE A 92 7.35 10.41 9.43
CA ILE A 92 8.36 10.68 10.42
C ILE A 92 8.14 12.09 11.00
N TYR A 93 7.96 12.17 12.31
CA TYR A 93 7.71 13.41 13.06
C TYR A 93 8.86 13.73 13.98
N ARG A 94 9.39 14.95 13.86
CA ARG A 94 10.30 15.57 14.82
C ARG A 94 9.52 16.56 15.65
N ALA A 95 9.36 16.31 16.94
CA ALA A 95 8.61 17.19 17.85
C ALA A 95 7.26 17.64 17.25
N ASN A 96 6.43 16.66 16.85
CA ASN A 96 5.12 16.82 16.20
C ASN A 96 5.08 17.45 14.80
N ARG A 97 6.21 17.93 14.26
CA ARG A 97 6.30 18.37 12.86
C ARG A 97 6.62 17.19 11.96
N LEU A 98 5.79 16.97 10.94
CA LEU A 98 6.10 15.98 9.90
C LEU A 98 7.31 16.46 9.10
N VAL A 99 8.39 15.67 9.11
CA VAL A 99 9.65 16.01 8.41
C VAL A 99 9.87 15.16 7.17
N GLN A 100 9.31 13.97 7.12
CA GLN A 100 9.37 13.08 5.96
C GLN A 100 8.14 12.16 5.98
N TRP A 101 7.63 11.78 4.80
CA TRP A 101 6.50 10.86 4.68
C TRP A 101 6.66 9.94 3.47
N GLY A 102 5.93 8.83 3.50
CA GLY A 102 5.90 7.85 2.43
C GLY A 102 7.14 6.93 2.41
N GLY A 103 6.96 5.76 1.80
CA GLY A 103 7.98 4.72 1.72
C GLY A 103 8.36 4.14 3.09
N TRP A 104 9.21 3.11 3.08
CA TRP A 104 9.52 2.34 4.29
C TRP A 104 10.96 2.56 4.79
N ALA A 105 11.57 3.70 4.45
CA ALA A 105 12.95 4.05 4.81
C ALA A 105 13.98 2.93 4.54
N GLY A 106 13.80 2.20 3.43
CA GLY A 106 14.67 1.08 3.02
C GLY A 106 14.43 -0.24 3.77
N ILE A 107 13.40 -0.33 4.62
CA ILE A 107 12.99 -1.58 5.29
C ILE A 107 12.21 -2.48 4.31
N ARG A 108 11.37 -1.86 3.47
CA ARG A 108 10.60 -2.51 2.41
C ARG A 108 10.53 -1.64 1.16
N THR A 109 10.22 -2.26 0.03
CA THR A 109 9.81 -1.56 -1.19
C THR A 109 8.33 -1.19 -1.12
N ILE A 110 7.94 -0.19 -1.90
CA ILE A 110 6.53 0.16 -2.13
C ILE A 110 5.85 -1.02 -2.85
N ASP A 111 4.63 -1.34 -2.42
CA ASP A 111 3.84 -2.45 -2.95
C ASP A 111 2.35 -2.07 -3.00
N GLU A 112 1.67 -2.36 -4.10
CA GLU A 112 0.25 -2.04 -4.28
C GLU A 112 -0.65 -2.69 -3.19
N HIS A 113 -0.32 -3.91 -2.76
CA HIS A 113 -1.09 -4.64 -1.76
C HIS A 113 -0.92 -4.07 -0.35
N THR A 114 0.09 -3.21 -0.14
CA THR A 114 0.31 -2.55 1.16
C THR A 114 -0.02 -1.05 1.13
N LYS A 115 -0.77 -0.57 0.13
CA LYS A 115 -1.10 0.86 -0.03
C LYS A 115 -1.91 1.48 1.10
N SER A 116 -2.64 0.67 1.87
CA SER A 116 -3.40 1.13 3.05
C SER A 116 -2.58 1.18 4.34
N ALA A 117 -1.33 0.72 4.33
CA ALA A 117 -0.46 0.73 5.50
C ALA A 117 0.24 2.08 5.67
N ARG A 118 0.02 2.73 6.82
CA ARG A 118 0.74 3.95 7.22
C ARG A 118 1.20 3.82 8.67
N ALA A 119 2.33 4.43 9.00
CA ALA A 119 2.82 4.42 10.38
C ALA A 119 3.45 5.76 10.75
N SER A 120 3.17 6.26 11.95
CA SER A 120 3.87 7.42 12.51
C SER A 120 5.14 6.96 13.21
N LEU A 121 6.25 7.66 12.98
CA LEU A 121 7.49 7.50 13.73
C LEU A 121 7.82 8.83 14.40
N ASP A 122 7.69 8.87 15.72
CA ASP A 122 7.73 10.08 16.52
C ASP A 122 9.01 10.13 17.36
N PHE A 123 9.74 11.24 17.30
CA PHE A 123 10.92 11.46 18.14
C PHE A 123 11.08 12.94 18.56
N GLY A 124 11.75 13.15 19.70
CA GLY A 124 12.05 14.47 20.26
C GLY A 124 13.28 15.13 19.63
N THR A 125 13.51 16.41 19.93
CA THR A 125 14.66 17.16 19.38
C THR A 125 16.02 16.69 19.89
N LYS A 126 16.05 15.88 20.96
CA LYS A 126 17.30 15.31 21.51
C LYS A 126 17.96 14.33 20.54
N LEU A 127 17.20 13.69 19.66
CA LEU A 127 17.70 12.69 18.71
C LEU A 127 18.05 13.28 17.33
N ASP A 128 18.15 14.60 17.20
CA ASP A 128 18.44 15.26 15.92
C ASP A 128 19.74 14.79 15.25
N GLU A 129 20.80 14.64 16.05
CA GLU A 129 22.10 14.16 15.58
C GLU A 129 22.01 12.69 15.15
N ALA A 130 21.36 11.85 15.97
CA ALA A 130 21.14 10.44 15.68
C ALA A 130 20.40 10.22 14.35
N PHE A 131 19.40 11.06 14.08
CA PHE A 131 18.58 11.02 12.87
C PHE A 131 19.19 11.81 11.69
N ASN A 132 20.36 12.43 11.90
CA ASN A 132 21.08 13.27 10.94
C ASN A 132 20.14 14.26 10.22
N ILE A 133 19.37 15.01 11.01
CA ILE A 133 18.34 15.90 10.48
C ILE A 133 19.00 17.05 9.71
N ASN A 134 18.78 17.07 8.39
CA ASN A 134 19.11 18.22 7.58
C ASN A 134 17.84 19.07 7.37
N VAL A 135 17.69 20.11 8.19
CA VAL A 135 16.53 21.01 8.15
C VAL A 135 16.35 21.66 6.77
N ALA A 136 17.45 22.02 6.10
CA ALA A 136 17.39 22.64 4.77
C ALA A 136 16.91 21.68 3.67
N LYS A 137 17.14 20.37 3.84
CA LYS A 137 16.80 19.35 2.84
C LYS A 137 15.56 18.53 3.21
N MET A 138 14.95 18.78 4.37
CA MET A 138 13.78 18.04 4.88
C MET A 138 13.96 16.52 4.73
N ARG A 139 15.15 16.01 5.04
CA ARG A 139 15.48 14.59 4.92
C ARG A 139 15.97 14.06 6.24
N VAL A 140 15.49 12.87 6.58
CA VAL A 140 15.85 12.13 7.77
C VAL A 140 16.62 10.87 7.36
N ASN A 141 17.69 10.53 8.08
CA ASN A 141 18.36 9.24 7.92
C ASN A 141 18.16 8.41 9.18
N LEU A 142 17.37 7.35 9.10
CA LEU A 142 17.09 6.50 10.26
C LEU A 142 18.35 5.72 10.68
N PRO A 143 18.70 5.74 11.99
CA PRO A 143 19.76 4.89 12.52
C PRO A 143 19.59 3.43 12.09
N GLY A 144 20.69 2.77 11.74
CA GLY A 144 20.66 1.37 11.28
C GLY A 144 20.06 0.42 12.32
N GLN A 145 20.30 0.68 13.61
CA GLN A 145 19.72 -0.07 14.72
C GLN A 145 18.19 0.09 14.79
N LEU A 146 17.70 1.34 14.73
CA LEU A 146 16.27 1.62 14.72
C LEU A 146 15.58 0.94 13.54
N ARG A 147 16.17 0.99 12.33
CA ARG A 147 15.62 0.26 11.17
C ARG A 147 15.47 -1.23 11.43
N LYS A 148 16.45 -1.88 12.07
CA LYS A 148 16.38 -3.31 12.41
C LYS A 148 15.26 -3.60 13.41
N MET A 149 15.12 -2.76 14.44
CA MET A 149 14.07 -2.90 15.47
C MET A 149 12.67 -2.73 14.86
N MET A 150 12.52 -1.78 13.93
CA MET A 150 11.26 -1.50 13.24
C MET A 150 10.87 -2.54 12.18
N THR A 151 11.80 -3.38 11.71
CA THR A 151 11.54 -4.36 10.64
C THR A 151 10.37 -5.27 10.96
N ARG A 152 10.36 -5.86 12.16
CA ARG A 152 9.29 -6.77 12.59
C ARG A 152 7.92 -6.06 12.64
N PRO A 153 7.73 -4.96 13.41
CA PRO A 153 6.42 -4.33 13.51
C PRO A 153 5.91 -3.73 12.19
N ILE A 154 6.82 -3.27 11.30
CA ILE A 154 6.44 -2.86 9.94
C ILE A 154 5.94 -4.04 9.12
N ASN A 155 6.63 -5.18 9.16
CA ASN A 155 6.20 -6.36 8.42
C ASN A 155 4.83 -6.87 8.89
N GLU A 156 4.56 -6.84 10.20
CA GLU A 156 3.25 -7.16 10.77
C GLU A 156 2.14 -6.25 10.20
N LEU A 157 2.36 -4.93 10.18
CA LEU A 157 1.43 -3.98 9.55
C LEU A 157 1.21 -4.29 8.07
N CYS A 158 2.28 -4.63 7.35
CA CYS A 158 2.20 -4.88 5.91
C CYS A 158 1.49 -6.20 5.58
N ILE A 159 1.64 -7.22 6.43
CA ILE A 159 0.86 -8.47 6.35
C ILE A 159 -0.62 -8.18 6.58
N ALA A 160 -0.96 -7.36 7.58
CA ALA A 160 -2.33 -6.96 7.84
C ALA A 160 -2.95 -6.19 6.65
N ALA A 161 -2.17 -5.29 6.04
CA ALA A 161 -2.61 -4.54 4.87
C ALA A 161 -2.79 -5.43 3.62
N ASP A 162 -1.88 -6.36 3.35
CA ASP A 162 -2.03 -7.33 2.24
C ASP A 162 -3.26 -8.23 2.47
N ALA A 163 -3.50 -8.68 3.70
CA ALA A 163 -4.71 -9.45 4.03
C ALA A 163 -5.99 -8.61 3.83
N ALA A 164 -5.99 -7.35 4.24
CA ALA A 164 -7.11 -6.43 3.98
C ALA A 164 -7.32 -6.18 2.48
N TYR A 165 -6.24 -5.98 1.72
CA TYR A 165 -6.26 -5.81 0.27
C TYR A 165 -6.88 -7.02 -0.43
N ARG A 166 -6.53 -8.24 -0.02
CA ARG A 166 -7.07 -9.49 -0.60
C ARG A 166 -8.53 -9.75 -0.24
N ARG A 167 -9.01 -9.21 0.90
CA ARG A 167 -10.44 -9.28 1.26
C ARG A 167 -11.27 -8.28 0.46
N SER A 168 -10.73 -7.07 0.27
CA SER A 168 -11.35 -5.95 -0.44
C SER A 168 -11.32 -6.07 -1.96
N SER A 169 -10.28 -6.71 -2.48
CA SER A 169 -10.27 -7.23 -3.85
C SER A 169 -10.77 -8.67 -3.79
N PRO A 170 -12.10 -8.93 -3.81
CA PRO A 170 -12.55 -10.27 -4.14
C PRO A 170 -11.82 -10.63 -5.43
N ARG A 171 -11.25 -11.83 -5.48
CA ARG A 171 -10.71 -12.37 -6.74
C ARG A 171 -11.64 -11.90 -7.83
N ILE A 172 -11.11 -11.25 -8.85
CA ILE A 172 -11.73 -11.29 -10.16
C ILE A 172 -11.71 -12.79 -10.53
N VAL A 173 -12.63 -13.57 -9.94
CA VAL A 173 -13.41 -14.50 -10.72
C VAL A 173 -14.06 -13.55 -11.68
N THR A 174 -13.50 -13.49 -12.87
CA THR A 174 -14.10 -12.78 -13.98
C THR A 174 -15.49 -13.36 -14.09
N GLU A 175 -16.48 -12.70 -13.48
CA GLU A 175 -17.80 -12.67 -14.08
C GLU A 175 -17.52 -12.14 -15.47
N ILE A 176 -17.51 -13.05 -16.44
CA ILE A 176 -17.45 -12.73 -17.85
C ILE A 176 -18.77 -11.99 -18.11
N SER A 177 -18.77 -10.69 -17.82
CA SER A 177 -19.78 -9.78 -18.31
C SER A 177 -19.66 -9.82 -19.83
N GLU A 178 -20.68 -10.36 -20.47
CA GLU A 178 -20.99 -10.33 -21.90
C GLU A 178 -19.79 -10.22 -22.87
N ALA A 179 -19.54 -11.35 -23.54
CA ALA A 179 -18.54 -11.52 -24.59
C ALA A 179 -18.42 -10.31 -25.55
N PRO A 180 -17.20 -9.86 -25.86
CA PRO A 180 -16.99 -8.89 -26.94
C PRO A 180 -17.36 -9.53 -28.28
N LYS A 181 -18.45 -9.06 -28.90
CA LYS A 181 -18.91 -9.44 -30.26
C LYS A 181 -18.02 -8.87 -31.37
N LYS A 182 -16.70 -9.09 -31.33
CA LYS A 182 -15.83 -8.86 -32.50
C LYS A 182 -15.07 -10.13 -32.84
N PRO A 183 -15.04 -10.56 -34.11
CA PRO A 183 -14.27 -11.73 -34.49
C PRO A 183 -12.80 -11.47 -34.21
N PHE A 184 -12.19 -12.32 -33.40
CA PHE A 184 -10.75 -12.37 -33.22
C PHE A 184 -10.14 -12.86 -34.54
N ALA A 185 -9.26 -12.08 -35.16
CA ALA A 185 -8.58 -12.48 -36.38
C ALA A 185 -7.47 -13.49 -36.02
N LEU A 186 -7.73 -14.77 -36.26
CA LEU A 186 -6.78 -15.85 -36.02
C LEU A 186 -5.70 -15.83 -37.12
N GLY A 187 -4.43 -15.73 -36.70
CA GLY A 187 -3.28 -16.08 -37.55
C GLY A 187 -3.24 -17.59 -37.82
N GLY A 188 -2.50 -18.04 -38.84
CA GLY A 188 -2.61 -19.40 -39.41
C GLY A 188 -2.45 -20.59 -38.43
N ASP A 189 -3.03 -21.73 -38.79
CA ASP A 189 -3.26 -22.92 -37.95
C ASP A 189 -2.02 -23.53 -37.28
N GLU A 190 -0.83 -23.42 -37.88
CA GLU A 190 0.41 -23.90 -37.26
C GLU A 190 0.78 -23.15 -35.96
N SER A 191 0.38 -21.88 -35.84
CA SER A 191 0.70 -21.08 -34.65
C SER A 191 -0.19 -21.43 -33.46
N GLY A 192 -1.45 -21.81 -33.70
CA GLY A 192 -2.42 -22.09 -32.65
C GLY A 192 -2.14 -23.38 -31.89
N ALA A 193 -1.87 -24.46 -32.63
CA ALA A 193 -1.57 -25.76 -32.04
C ALA A 193 -0.29 -25.73 -31.19
N ALA A 194 0.71 -24.95 -31.59
CA ALA A 194 1.93 -24.73 -30.82
C ALA A 194 1.65 -24.00 -29.48
N ILE A 195 0.74 -23.02 -29.49
CA ILE A 195 0.32 -22.30 -28.28
C ILE A 195 -0.42 -23.24 -27.32
N GLY A 196 -1.35 -24.05 -27.81
CA GLY A 196 -2.07 -25.03 -26.98
C GLY A 196 -1.14 -26.07 -26.35
N LEU A 197 -0.14 -26.55 -27.09
CA LEU A 197 0.88 -27.46 -26.57
C LEU A 197 1.72 -26.81 -25.47
N ALA A 198 2.10 -25.54 -25.64
CA ALA A 198 2.84 -24.79 -24.63
C ALA A 198 2.02 -24.64 -23.32
N LEU A 199 0.71 -24.36 -23.43
CA LEU A 199 -0.20 -24.27 -22.30
C LEU A 199 -0.34 -25.61 -21.55
N ARG A 200 -0.53 -26.72 -22.28
CA ARG A 200 -0.55 -28.08 -21.70
C ARG A 200 0.75 -28.41 -20.96
N THR A 201 1.89 -28.07 -21.57
CA THR A 201 3.22 -28.31 -20.98
C THR A 201 3.42 -27.49 -19.71
N ALA A 202 3.00 -26.22 -19.70
CA ALA A 202 3.09 -25.34 -18.54
C ALA A 202 2.19 -25.80 -17.38
N ALA A 203 0.96 -26.22 -17.67
CA ALA A 203 0.04 -26.76 -16.68
C ALA A 203 0.58 -28.06 -16.05
N ALA A 204 1.13 -28.97 -16.87
CA ALA A 204 1.75 -30.20 -16.37
C ALA A 204 2.95 -29.92 -15.45
N ARG A 205 3.81 -28.96 -15.80
CA ARG A 205 4.99 -28.59 -14.98
C ARG A 205 4.63 -27.91 -13.67
N THR A 206 3.52 -27.19 -13.63
CA THR A 206 3.08 -26.43 -12.46
C THR A 206 2.07 -27.19 -11.60
N GLY A 207 1.67 -28.40 -12.00
CA GLY A 207 0.67 -29.21 -11.30
C GLY A 207 -0.77 -28.72 -11.47
N ASN A 208 -1.03 -27.77 -12.39
CA ASN A 208 -2.35 -27.16 -12.59
C ASN A 208 -3.14 -27.81 -13.74
N PHE A 209 -3.09 -29.14 -13.85
CA PHE A 209 -3.72 -29.87 -14.96
C PHE A 209 -5.26 -29.77 -14.90
N GLU A 210 -5.85 -29.91 -13.73
CA GLU A 210 -7.31 -29.83 -13.54
C GLU A 210 -7.89 -28.47 -13.94
N ALA A 211 -7.15 -27.39 -13.63
CA ALA A 211 -7.54 -26.03 -14.01
C ALA A 211 -7.50 -25.84 -15.53
N LEU A 212 -6.48 -26.39 -16.20
CA LEU A 212 -6.39 -26.32 -17.66
C LEU A 212 -7.49 -27.14 -18.34
N GLU A 213 -7.81 -28.32 -17.83
CA GLU A 213 -8.91 -29.14 -18.37
C GLU A 213 -10.26 -28.43 -18.26
N ALA A 214 -10.56 -27.83 -17.10
CA ALA A 214 -11.77 -27.05 -16.89
C ALA A 214 -11.88 -25.88 -17.89
N ILE A 215 -10.77 -25.14 -18.11
CA ILE A 215 -10.72 -24.04 -19.08
C ILE A 215 -10.89 -24.58 -20.52
N SER A 216 -10.25 -25.70 -20.86
CA SER A 216 -10.34 -26.28 -22.20
C SER A 216 -11.76 -26.76 -22.53
N SER A 217 -12.48 -27.30 -21.54
CA SER A 217 -13.87 -27.73 -21.67
C SER A 217 -14.79 -26.55 -21.93
N LEU A 218 -14.58 -25.43 -21.22
CA LEU A 218 -15.33 -24.21 -21.42
C LEU A 218 -15.05 -23.57 -22.80
N ILE A 219 -13.79 -23.55 -23.23
CA ILE A 219 -13.43 -23.03 -24.57
C ILE A 219 -14.06 -23.91 -25.67
N ARG A 220 -14.11 -25.24 -25.48
CA ARG A 220 -14.80 -26.14 -26.41
C ARG A 220 -16.29 -25.85 -26.52
N SER A 221 -16.96 -25.51 -25.41
CA SER A 221 -18.40 -25.21 -25.43
C SER A 221 -18.73 -23.83 -25.96
N GLU A 222 -17.94 -22.81 -25.62
CA GLU A 222 -18.24 -21.41 -25.97
C GLU A 222 -17.59 -20.95 -27.29
N MET A 223 -16.42 -21.50 -27.65
CA MET A 223 -15.59 -21.04 -28.76
C MET A 223 -14.95 -22.21 -29.54
N PRO A 224 -15.75 -23.03 -30.24
CA PRO A 224 -15.28 -24.28 -30.86
C PRO A 224 -14.22 -24.09 -31.95
N GLU A 225 -14.24 -22.96 -32.67
CA GLU A 225 -13.19 -22.61 -33.66
C GLU A 225 -11.84 -22.33 -32.99
N LEU A 226 -11.85 -21.67 -31.82
CA LEU A 226 -10.64 -21.41 -31.04
C LEU A 226 -10.10 -22.69 -30.40
N ALA A 227 -10.98 -23.57 -29.92
CA ALA A 227 -10.59 -24.86 -29.39
C ALA A 227 -9.83 -25.69 -30.44
N ARG A 228 -10.37 -25.77 -31.67
CA ARG A 228 -9.73 -26.41 -32.82
C ARG A 228 -8.39 -25.80 -33.17
N HIS A 229 -8.32 -24.48 -33.19
CA HIS A 229 -7.08 -23.78 -33.48
C HIS A 229 -6.00 -24.01 -32.41
N LEU A 230 -6.38 -24.18 -31.14
CA LEU A 230 -5.47 -24.48 -30.04
C LEU A 230 -5.16 -25.98 -29.87
N GLY A 231 -5.79 -26.88 -30.63
CA GLY A 231 -5.63 -28.34 -30.45
C GLY A 231 -6.18 -28.84 -29.09
N PHE A 232 -7.21 -28.16 -28.58
CA PHE A 232 -7.94 -28.52 -27.36
C PHE A 232 -9.14 -29.42 -27.64
N ASP A 233 -9.29 -29.87 -28.88
CA ASP A 233 -10.30 -30.79 -29.43
C ASP A 233 -10.62 -31.98 -28.51
#